data_AF-A0A433QP39-F1
#
_entry.id   AF-A0A433QP39-F1
#
_cell.length_a   1.000
_cell.length_b   1.000
_cell.length_c   1.000
_cell.angle_alpha   90.00
_cell.angle_beta   90.00
_cell.angle_gamma   90.00
#
_symmetry.space_group_name_H-M   'P 1'
#
loop_
_entity.id
_entity.type
_entity.pdbx_description
1 polymer ?
#
loop_
_entity_poly.entity_id
_entity_poly.type
_entity_poly.pdbx_seq_one_letter_code
_entity_poly.pdbx_strand_id
1 'polypeptide(L)'
;MVVVIYKQSNDWTSAIQDIIQNAEINAFKSISVSRAAIVQAITNEFLYDNILASTYAIELFRSDLSNELPLNVTKPYASYFSTKIDSPPVDPPRPSGNQESLYSAYFSVNVTTTAQLNTPTDTQSRSTVLDNVMRALAISKPSIEAVYAGFSDFGFRRYPYVFDDTRRTQTFCNESYVPAELQGKIGFIPACRSWYQTALMSASTVGVVDALGPAQFSAPFISAVTNRVVTTTSQAFFTQEGLKGVIAIEMEMEELNSTLTKSFVLPH
;
A
#
# COMPACT_ATOMS: atom_id res chain seq x y z
N MET A 1 70.87 44.98 18.98
CA MET A 1 70.51 43.69 18.36
C MET A 1 69.20 43.26 18.98
N VAL A 2 68.08 43.38 18.25
CA VAL A 2 66.75 43.01 18.75
C VAL A 2 66.48 41.59 18.30
N VAL A 3 66.38 40.65 19.24
CA VAL A 3 65.96 39.29 18.97
C VAL A 3 64.43 39.27 18.96
N VAL A 4 63.84 39.10 17.78
CA VAL A 4 62.41 38.87 17.63
C VAL A 4 62.13 37.41 17.96
N ILE A 5 61.58 37.17 19.14
CA ILE A 5 61.04 35.85 19.51
C ILE A 5 59.62 35.78 18.94
N TYR A 6 59.45 35.04 17.84
CA TYR A 6 58.12 34.68 17.35
C TYR A 6 57.51 33.69 18.33
N LYS A 7 56.53 34.16 19.10
CA LYS A 7 55.65 33.28 19.87
C LYS A 7 54.66 32.68 18.89
N GLN A 8 54.86 31.43 18.49
CA GLN A 8 53.84 30.68 17.73
C GLN A 8 52.57 30.64 18.59
N SER A 9 51.54 31.37 18.18
CA SER A 9 50.22 31.24 18.78
C SER A 9 49.66 29.87 18.41
N ASN A 10 49.12 29.13 19.39
CA ASN A 10 48.42 27.88 19.16
C ASN A 10 46.97 28.10 18.65
N ASP A 11 46.53 29.35 18.46
CA ASP A 11 45.15 29.68 18.06
C ASP A 11 44.80 29.23 16.64
N TRP A 12 45.77 29.14 15.73
CA TRP A 12 45.48 28.79 14.34
C TRP A 12 45.03 27.34 14.20
N THR A 13 45.54 26.42 15.02
CA THR A 13 45.13 25.01 15.00
C THR A 13 43.69 24.87 15.48
N SER A 14 43.32 25.55 16.56
CA SER A 14 41.95 25.59 17.08
C SER A 14 41.00 26.23 16.06
N ALA A 15 41.39 27.34 15.43
CA ALA A 15 40.57 27.99 14.41
C ALA A 15 40.36 27.10 13.16
N ILE A 16 41.40 26.38 12.71
CA ILE A 16 41.28 25.41 11.60
C ILE A 16 40.37 24.26 12.02
N GLN A 17 40.53 23.74 13.24
CA GLN A 17 39.70 22.65 13.75
C GLN A 17 38.23 23.06 13.86
N ASP A 18 37.94 24.28 14.32
CA ASP A 18 36.59 24.85 14.37
C ASP A 18 36.00 25.03 12.96
N ILE A 19 36.80 25.47 11.99
CA ILE A 19 36.36 25.58 10.58
C ILE A 19 36.03 24.21 10.01
N ILE A 20 36.87 23.20 10.24
CA ILE A 20 36.64 21.83 9.79
C ILE A 20 35.37 21.26 10.42
N GLN A 21 35.22 21.36 11.75
CA GLN A 21 34.02 20.87 12.44
C GLN A 21 32.75 21.55 11.96
N ASN A 22 32.78 22.88 11.76
CA ASN A 22 31.63 23.61 11.22
C ASN A 22 31.32 23.19 9.78
N ALA A 23 32.33 22.97 8.94
CA ALA A 23 32.15 22.48 7.59
C ALA A 23 31.55 21.06 7.57
N GLU A 24 32.02 20.16 8.44
CA GLU A 24 31.51 18.80 8.59
C GLU A 24 30.05 18.80 9.08
N ILE A 25 29.71 19.60 10.08
CA ILE A 25 28.33 19.74 10.60
C ILE A 25 27.41 20.29 9.51
N ASN A 26 27.84 21.32 8.78
CA ASN A 26 27.04 21.92 7.71
C ASN A 26 26.85 20.96 6.53
N ALA A 27 27.90 20.22 6.16
CA ALA A 27 27.82 19.15 5.17
C ALA A 27 26.82 18.07 5.64
N PHE A 28 26.92 17.59 6.88
CA PHE A 28 25.99 16.60 7.44
C PHE A 28 24.53 17.08 7.41
N LYS A 29 24.27 18.33 7.79
CA LYS A 29 22.92 18.93 7.72
C LYS A 29 22.41 18.98 6.27
N SER A 30 23.23 19.46 5.34
CA SER A 30 22.88 19.54 3.93
C SER A 30 22.58 18.16 3.34
N ILE A 31 23.42 17.16 3.65
CA ILE A 31 23.22 15.76 3.26
C ILE A 31 21.88 15.22 3.78
N SER A 32 21.59 15.48 5.06
CA SER A 32 20.35 15.03 5.69
C SER A 32 19.11 15.66 5.08
N VAL A 33 19.14 16.97 4.79
CA VAL A 33 18.03 17.69 4.14
C VAL A 33 17.78 17.17 2.72
N SER A 34 18.83 16.99 1.91
CA SER A 34 18.68 16.46 0.56
C SER A 34 18.13 15.04 0.54
N ARG A 35 18.59 14.17 1.45
CA ARG A 35 18.06 12.81 1.58
C ARG A 35 16.59 12.80 1.99
N ALA A 36 16.20 13.66 2.94
CA ALA A 36 14.81 13.81 3.34
C ALA A 36 13.93 14.27 2.17
N ALA A 37 14.40 15.21 1.35
CA ALA A 37 13.68 15.68 0.17
C ALA A 37 13.48 14.57 -0.87
N ILE A 38 14.48 13.71 -1.09
CA ILE A 38 14.39 12.58 -2.02
C ILE A 38 13.37 11.54 -1.52
N VAL A 39 13.43 11.17 -0.23
CA VAL A 39 12.44 10.26 0.37
C VAL A 39 11.05 10.86 0.23
N GLN A 40 10.89 12.14 0.54
CA GLN A 40 9.61 12.82 0.43
C GLN A 40 9.06 12.82 -1.01
N ALA A 41 9.90 13.09 -2.00
CA ALA A 41 9.51 13.06 -3.42
C ALA A 41 8.99 11.67 -3.82
N ILE A 42 9.73 10.61 -3.47
CA ILE A 42 9.34 9.22 -3.75
C ILE A 42 8.03 8.89 -3.03
N THR A 43 7.92 9.17 -1.73
CA THR A 43 6.69 8.87 -0.97
C THR A 43 5.48 9.65 -1.48
N ASN A 44 5.67 10.90 -1.93
CA ASN A 44 4.59 11.71 -2.48
C ASN A 44 4.07 11.11 -3.78
N GLU A 45 4.94 10.58 -4.64
CA GLU A 45 4.52 9.92 -5.87
C GLU A 45 3.54 8.77 -5.59
N PHE A 46 3.86 7.91 -4.63
CA PHE A 46 2.97 6.82 -4.26
C PHE A 46 1.70 7.28 -3.54
N LEU A 47 1.76 8.37 -2.77
CA LEU A 47 0.55 8.99 -2.22
C LEU A 47 -0.38 9.44 -3.35
N TYR A 48 0.14 10.05 -4.41
CA TYR A 48 -0.65 10.45 -5.57
C TYR A 48 -1.27 9.25 -6.29
N ASP A 49 -0.53 8.15 -6.46
CA ASP A 49 -1.08 6.92 -7.03
C ASP A 49 -2.23 6.36 -6.18
N ASN A 50 -2.09 6.39 -4.85
CA ASN A 50 -3.13 5.92 -3.95
C ASN A 50 -4.37 6.83 -4.02
N ILE A 51 -4.19 8.15 -4.07
CA ILE A 51 -5.28 9.11 -4.28
C ILE A 51 -5.99 8.84 -5.59
N LEU A 52 -5.26 8.61 -6.68
CA LEU A 52 -5.84 8.30 -7.99
C LEU A 52 -6.68 7.02 -7.92
N ALA A 53 -6.11 5.94 -7.37
CA ALA A 53 -6.79 4.66 -7.25
C ALA A 53 -8.02 4.74 -6.33
N SER A 54 -7.94 5.46 -5.22
CA SER A 54 -9.04 5.68 -4.29
C SER A 54 -10.13 6.56 -4.86
N THR A 55 -9.78 7.60 -5.63
CA THR A 55 -10.76 8.44 -6.34
C THR A 55 -11.52 7.62 -7.36
N TYR A 56 -10.83 6.78 -8.13
CA TYR A 56 -11.48 5.85 -9.06
C TYR A 56 -12.40 4.86 -8.33
N ALA A 57 -12.02 4.42 -7.13
CA ALA A 57 -12.87 3.58 -6.31
C ALA A 57 -14.14 4.31 -5.81
N ILE A 58 -14.05 5.57 -5.40
CA ILE A 58 -15.24 6.38 -5.08
C ILE A 58 -16.17 6.41 -6.28
N GLU A 59 -15.68 6.86 -7.44
CA GLU A 59 -16.50 6.98 -8.65
C GLU A 59 -17.14 5.65 -9.04
N LEU A 60 -16.43 4.54 -8.88
CA LEU A 60 -16.98 3.22 -9.14
C LEU A 60 -18.13 2.84 -8.19
N PHE A 61 -18.12 3.33 -6.94
CA PHE A 61 -19.03 2.92 -5.87
C PHE A 61 -20.06 3.98 -5.43
N ARG A 62 -20.10 5.13 -6.10
CA ARG A 62 -21.14 6.15 -5.85
C ARG A 62 -22.54 5.57 -5.98
N SER A 63 -23.44 6.08 -5.16
CA SER A 63 -24.85 5.66 -5.05
C SER A 63 -25.76 6.28 -6.11
N ASP A 64 -25.32 7.37 -6.77
CA ASP A 64 -26.08 8.07 -7.82
C ASP A 64 -25.85 7.49 -9.22
N LEU A 65 -24.87 6.60 -9.37
CA LEU A 65 -24.69 5.81 -10.58
C LEU A 65 -25.66 4.64 -10.60
N SER A 66 -26.27 4.40 -11.77
CA SER A 66 -26.95 3.16 -12.10
C SER A 66 -26.09 1.96 -11.69
N ASN A 67 -26.72 0.84 -11.29
CA ASN A 67 -26.03 -0.44 -11.07
C ASN A 67 -25.35 -0.99 -12.35
N GLU A 68 -25.55 -0.32 -13.49
CA GLU A 68 -24.75 -0.55 -14.69
C GLU A 68 -23.30 -0.10 -14.45
N LEU A 69 -22.34 -0.98 -14.74
CA LEU A 69 -20.92 -0.73 -14.55
C LEU A 69 -20.51 0.59 -15.23
N PRO A 70 -20.00 1.59 -14.50
CA PRO A 70 -19.51 2.80 -15.11
C PRO A 70 -18.29 2.48 -16.00
N LEU A 71 -18.18 3.19 -17.14
CA LEU A 71 -17.07 3.17 -18.11
C LEU A 71 -17.02 2.00 -19.12
N ASN A 72 -17.96 1.87 -20.06
CA ASN A 72 -17.87 0.92 -21.20
C ASN A 72 -17.50 -0.55 -20.84
N VAL A 73 -17.54 -0.93 -19.56
CA VAL A 73 -17.23 -2.27 -19.09
C VAL A 73 -18.52 -3.07 -19.25
N THR A 74 -18.64 -3.75 -20.38
CA THR A 74 -19.84 -4.53 -20.70
C THR A 74 -20.01 -5.75 -19.81
N LYS A 75 -18.94 -6.23 -19.14
CA LYS A 75 -18.96 -7.33 -18.17
C LYS A 75 -17.86 -7.17 -17.11
N PRO A 76 -18.11 -7.54 -15.84
CA PRO A 76 -17.08 -7.63 -14.82
C PRO A 76 -15.89 -8.50 -15.29
N TYR A 77 -14.66 -8.11 -14.94
CA TYR A 77 -13.51 -8.97 -15.19
C TYR A 77 -13.60 -10.25 -14.36
N ALA A 78 -13.03 -11.34 -14.87
CA ALA A 78 -12.95 -12.59 -14.10
C ALA A 78 -12.21 -12.34 -12.79
N SER A 79 -12.88 -12.61 -11.67
CA SER A 79 -12.27 -12.61 -10.34
C SER A 79 -11.86 -14.02 -10.00
N TYR A 80 -10.59 -14.23 -9.75
CA TYR A 80 -10.09 -15.53 -9.32
C TYR A 80 -10.09 -15.60 -7.81
N PHE A 81 -10.52 -16.74 -7.29
CA PHE A 81 -10.55 -16.96 -5.85
C PHE A 81 -9.36 -17.81 -5.45
N SER A 82 -9.00 -17.70 -4.18
CA SER A 82 -7.81 -18.32 -3.63
C SER A 82 -8.11 -19.32 -2.52
N THR A 83 -9.39 -19.54 -2.18
CA THR A 83 -9.82 -20.47 -1.13
C THR A 83 -10.57 -21.63 -1.74
N LYS A 84 -10.28 -22.85 -1.26
CA LYS A 84 -11.11 -24.03 -1.55
C LYS A 84 -12.52 -23.82 -0.99
N ILE A 85 -13.52 -24.20 -1.77
CA ILE A 85 -14.94 -24.13 -1.43
C ILE A 85 -15.54 -25.55 -1.43
N ASP A 86 -16.72 -25.73 -0.85
CA ASP A 86 -17.44 -27.02 -0.74
C ASP A 86 -16.77 -28.09 0.14
N SER A 87 -17.54 -29.16 0.41
CA SER A 87 -17.08 -30.42 0.99
C SER A 87 -17.59 -31.58 0.13
N PRO A 88 -16.73 -32.33 -0.57
CA PRO A 88 -15.27 -32.23 -0.57
C PRO A 88 -14.76 -30.92 -1.22
N PRO A 89 -13.55 -30.45 -0.85
CA PRO A 89 -13.01 -29.18 -1.33
C PRO A 89 -12.82 -29.13 -2.84
N VAL A 90 -13.46 -28.17 -3.50
CA VAL A 90 -13.29 -27.79 -4.91
C VAL A 90 -12.33 -26.61 -4.99
N ASP A 91 -11.33 -26.71 -5.87
CA ASP A 91 -10.46 -25.58 -6.17
C ASP A 91 -11.23 -24.54 -7.00
N PRO A 92 -11.24 -23.27 -6.59
CA PRO A 92 -11.86 -22.22 -7.38
C PRO A 92 -11.12 -22.04 -8.72
N PRO A 93 -11.76 -21.38 -9.70
CA PRO A 93 -11.08 -21.01 -10.94
C PRO A 93 -9.79 -20.25 -10.61
N ARG A 94 -8.69 -20.66 -11.26
CA ARG A 94 -7.39 -19.98 -11.23
C ARG A 94 -7.04 -19.51 -12.65
N PRO A 95 -6.30 -18.41 -12.80
CA PRO A 95 -5.79 -18.02 -14.09
C PRO A 95 -4.79 -19.08 -14.58
N SER A 96 -4.54 -19.13 -15.89
CA SER A 96 -3.51 -20.03 -16.41
C SER A 96 -2.15 -19.66 -15.79
N GLY A 97 -1.33 -20.65 -15.45
CA GLY A 97 -0.15 -20.45 -14.57
C GLY A 97 0.91 -19.49 -15.09
N ASN A 98 0.90 -19.15 -16.38
CA ASN A 98 1.78 -18.14 -16.98
C ASN A 98 1.16 -16.73 -17.07
N GLN A 99 -0.07 -16.54 -16.58
CA GLN A 99 -0.82 -15.28 -16.68
C GLN A 99 -1.23 -14.71 -15.32
N GLU A 100 -0.81 -15.30 -14.20
CA GLU A 100 -1.19 -14.85 -12.85
C GLU A 100 -0.91 -13.35 -12.62
N SER A 101 0.20 -12.84 -13.14
CA SER A 101 0.57 -11.41 -13.07
C SER A 101 -0.39 -10.46 -13.80
N LEU A 102 -1.26 -10.97 -14.68
CA LEU A 102 -2.22 -10.19 -15.46
C LEU A 102 -3.59 -10.09 -14.79
N TYR A 103 -3.87 -10.91 -13.80
CA TYR A 103 -5.19 -10.97 -13.17
C TYR A 103 -5.14 -10.47 -11.74
N SER A 104 -6.31 -10.22 -11.16
CA SER A 104 -6.48 -9.93 -9.74
C SER A 104 -7.08 -11.14 -9.02
N ALA A 105 -6.88 -11.19 -7.71
CA ALA A 105 -7.56 -12.12 -6.81
C ALA A 105 -8.67 -11.38 -6.06
N TYR A 106 -9.80 -12.04 -5.86
CA TYR A 106 -10.81 -11.62 -4.90
C TYR A 106 -10.94 -12.66 -3.78
N PHE A 107 -10.88 -12.20 -2.55
CA PHE A 107 -11.04 -12.96 -1.34
C PHE A 107 -12.32 -12.47 -0.67
N SER A 108 -13.23 -13.39 -0.39
CA SER A 108 -14.49 -13.08 0.27
C SER A 108 -14.58 -13.88 1.55
N VAL A 109 -15.02 -13.23 2.63
CA VAL A 109 -15.47 -13.95 3.81
C VAL A 109 -16.84 -14.58 3.52
N ASN A 110 -17.12 -15.72 4.13
CA ASN A 110 -18.42 -16.41 4.07
C ASN A 110 -18.80 -17.08 2.73
N VAL A 111 -17.91 -17.11 1.73
CA VAL A 111 -18.07 -17.99 0.55
C VAL A 111 -17.51 -19.37 0.89
N THR A 112 -18.39 -20.31 1.20
CA THR A 112 -18.06 -21.70 1.57
C THR A 112 -18.51 -22.72 0.53
N THR A 113 -19.25 -22.30 -0.52
CA THR A 113 -19.80 -23.20 -1.54
C THR A 113 -19.66 -22.68 -2.98
N THR A 114 -19.66 -23.57 -3.98
CA THR A 114 -19.69 -23.18 -5.41
C THR A 114 -20.95 -22.37 -5.77
N ALA A 115 -22.08 -22.61 -5.12
CA ALA A 115 -23.29 -21.82 -5.35
C ALA A 115 -23.13 -20.35 -4.92
N GLN A 116 -22.50 -20.11 -3.77
CA GLN A 116 -22.18 -18.75 -3.30
C GLN A 116 -21.13 -18.09 -4.20
N LEU A 117 -20.14 -18.85 -4.68
CA LEU A 117 -19.18 -18.37 -5.68
C LEU A 117 -19.88 -17.88 -6.97
N ASN A 118 -20.89 -18.62 -7.43
CA ASN A 118 -21.63 -18.30 -8.66
C ASN A 118 -22.68 -17.20 -8.49
N THR A 119 -22.87 -16.68 -7.28
CA THR A 119 -23.82 -15.61 -6.96
C THR A 119 -23.05 -14.41 -6.40
N PRO A 120 -22.23 -13.73 -7.22
CA PRO A 120 -21.32 -12.70 -6.75
C PRO A 120 -22.08 -11.51 -6.14
N THR A 121 -21.48 -10.90 -5.11
CA THR A 121 -22.04 -9.67 -4.53
C THR A 121 -21.85 -8.47 -5.47
N ASP A 122 -22.59 -7.38 -5.24
CA ASP A 122 -22.40 -6.12 -5.97
C ASP A 122 -20.97 -5.59 -5.83
N THR A 123 -20.44 -5.58 -4.60
CA THR A 123 -19.04 -5.21 -4.31
C THR A 123 -18.06 -6.03 -5.12
N GLN A 124 -18.23 -7.36 -5.13
CA GLN A 124 -17.35 -8.24 -5.89
C GLN A 124 -17.39 -7.91 -7.39
N SER A 125 -18.59 -7.76 -7.95
CA SER A 125 -18.79 -7.52 -9.39
C SER A 125 -18.22 -6.16 -9.80
N ARG A 126 -18.56 -5.09 -9.09
CA ARG A 126 -18.07 -3.73 -9.37
C ARG A 126 -16.56 -3.64 -9.17
N SER A 127 -16.01 -4.21 -8.10
CA SER A 127 -14.58 -4.11 -7.78
C SER A 127 -13.67 -4.64 -8.88
N THR A 128 -14.15 -5.50 -9.77
CA THR A 128 -13.39 -5.94 -10.96
C THR A 128 -12.91 -4.77 -11.81
N VAL A 129 -13.72 -3.72 -11.93
CA VAL A 129 -13.40 -2.53 -12.72
C VAL A 129 -12.19 -1.78 -12.16
N LEU A 130 -11.85 -1.95 -10.87
CA LEU A 130 -10.62 -1.42 -10.29
C LEU A 130 -9.37 -2.00 -10.93
N ASP A 131 -9.44 -3.21 -11.52
CA ASP A 131 -8.31 -3.83 -12.20
C ASP A 131 -7.75 -2.93 -13.32
N ASN A 132 -8.56 -2.07 -13.93
CA ASN A 132 -8.10 -1.10 -14.93
C ASN A 132 -7.01 -0.17 -14.37
N VAL A 133 -7.21 0.34 -13.16
CA VAL A 133 -6.27 1.26 -12.50
C VAL A 133 -5.17 0.48 -11.77
N MET A 134 -5.53 -0.58 -11.05
CA MET A 134 -4.57 -1.40 -10.31
C MET A 134 -3.52 -2.02 -11.24
N ARG A 135 -3.93 -2.56 -12.39
CA ARG A 135 -3.03 -3.09 -13.40
C ARG A 135 -2.14 -2.00 -13.99
N ALA A 136 -2.71 -0.85 -14.36
CA ALA A 136 -1.94 0.24 -14.95
C ALA A 136 -0.86 0.75 -13.99
N LEU A 137 -1.19 0.91 -12.71
CA LEU A 137 -0.24 1.30 -11.66
C LEU A 137 0.88 0.26 -11.52
N ALA A 138 0.53 -1.02 -11.31
CA ALA A 138 1.51 -2.08 -11.11
C ALA A 138 2.43 -2.31 -12.33
N ILE A 139 1.92 -2.15 -13.57
CA ILE A 139 2.76 -2.28 -14.78
C ILE A 139 3.65 -1.06 -14.98
N SER A 140 3.17 0.15 -14.67
CA SER A 140 3.93 1.38 -14.91
C SER A 140 5.04 1.62 -13.89
N LYS A 141 4.95 1.02 -12.69
CA LYS A 141 5.91 1.24 -11.60
C LYS A 141 6.39 -0.09 -11.01
N PRO A 142 7.62 -0.52 -11.37
CA PRO A 142 8.21 -1.76 -10.84
C PRO A 142 8.32 -1.82 -9.32
N SER A 143 8.39 -0.68 -8.64
CA SER A 143 8.38 -0.58 -7.17
C SER A 143 7.06 -0.97 -6.53
N ILE A 144 5.95 -1.02 -7.28
CA ILE A 144 4.66 -1.45 -6.78
C ILE A 144 4.60 -2.98 -6.82
N GLU A 145 4.63 -3.60 -5.64
CA GLU A 145 4.55 -5.05 -5.47
C GLU A 145 3.10 -5.55 -5.55
N ALA A 146 2.17 -4.76 -5.00
CA ALA A 146 0.76 -5.07 -5.04
C ALA A 146 -0.12 -3.84 -4.84
N VAL A 147 -1.33 -3.90 -5.39
CA VAL A 147 -2.42 -2.97 -5.08
C VAL A 147 -3.56 -3.75 -4.45
N TYR A 148 -4.10 -3.20 -3.36
CA TYR A 148 -5.11 -3.78 -2.50
C TYR A 148 -6.37 -2.92 -2.50
N ALA A 149 -7.53 -3.57 -2.48
CA ALA A 149 -8.78 -2.95 -2.05
C ALA A 149 -9.44 -3.82 -0.98
N GLY A 150 -9.61 -3.29 0.22
CA GLY A 150 -10.41 -3.90 1.27
C GLY A 150 -11.75 -3.19 1.38
N PHE A 151 -12.85 -3.94 1.42
CA PHE A 151 -14.20 -3.39 1.46
C PHE A 151 -14.81 -3.55 2.86
N SER A 152 -15.81 -2.72 3.18
CA SER A 152 -16.51 -2.76 4.47
C SER A 152 -17.34 -4.04 4.68
N ASP A 153 -17.68 -4.76 3.60
CA ASP A 153 -18.26 -6.10 3.63
C ASP A 153 -17.22 -7.22 3.81
N PHE A 154 -15.97 -6.85 4.11
CA PHE A 154 -14.80 -7.72 4.23
C PHE A 154 -14.37 -8.41 2.93
N GLY A 155 -14.89 -8.00 1.78
CA GLY A 155 -14.30 -8.33 0.49
C GLY A 155 -12.89 -7.78 0.38
N PHE A 156 -11.97 -8.54 -0.21
CA PHE A 156 -10.60 -8.12 -0.41
C PHE A 156 -10.16 -8.43 -1.83
N ARG A 157 -9.78 -7.40 -2.59
CA ARG A 157 -9.21 -7.54 -3.93
C ARG A 157 -7.72 -7.23 -3.88
N ARG A 158 -6.93 -8.02 -4.61
CA ARG A 158 -5.48 -7.84 -4.75
C ARG A 158 -5.09 -7.95 -6.21
N TYR A 159 -4.24 -7.04 -6.68
CA TYR A 159 -3.51 -7.16 -7.92
C TYR A 159 -2.00 -7.14 -7.66
N PRO A 160 -1.17 -7.97 -8.32
CA PRO A 160 -1.57 -9.07 -9.21
C PRO A 160 -2.17 -10.27 -8.44
N TYR A 161 -2.63 -11.30 -9.15
CA TYR A 161 -3.01 -12.59 -8.58
C TYR A 161 -1.73 -13.29 -8.17
N VAL A 162 -1.44 -13.30 -6.87
CA VAL A 162 -0.40 -14.16 -6.29
C VAL A 162 -0.99 -14.73 -5.03
N PHE A 163 -0.94 -16.06 -4.93
CA PHE A 163 -1.48 -16.77 -3.80
C PHE A 163 -0.50 -17.80 -3.26
N ASP A 164 -0.21 -17.68 -1.97
CA ASP A 164 0.51 -18.70 -1.23
C ASP A 164 -0.51 -19.70 -0.65
N ASP A 165 -0.63 -20.86 -1.30
CA ASP A 165 -1.54 -21.94 -0.87
C ASP A 165 -1.29 -22.39 0.58
N THR A 166 -0.08 -22.19 1.12
CA THR A 166 0.26 -22.56 2.52
C THR A 166 -0.37 -21.61 3.55
N ARG A 167 -0.77 -20.41 3.13
CA ARG A 167 -1.34 -19.38 4.01
C ARG A 167 -2.86 -19.42 4.11
N ARG A 168 -3.51 -20.37 3.41
CA ARG A 168 -4.97 -20.51 3.36
C ARG A 168 -5.61 -20.77 4.72
N THR A 169 -4.92 -21.48 5.61
CA THR A 169 -5.43 -21.87 6.94
C THR A 169 -4.91 -20.99 8.07
N GLN A 170 -4.18 -19.91 7.76
CA GLN A 170 -3.65 -19.01 8.78
C GLN A 170 -4.75 -18.09 9.33
N THR A 171 -4.71 -17.88 10.64
CA THR A 171 -5.51 -16.87 11.34
C THR A 171 -4.82 -15.53 11.21
N PHE A 172 -5.37 -14.64 10.38
CA PHE A 172 -4.82 -13.29 10.15
C PHE A 172 -5.35 -12.24 11.12
N CYS A 173 -6.26 -12.61 12.01
CA CYS A 173 -7.05 -11.70 12.83
C CYS A 173 -6.74 -11.80 14.33
N ASN A 174 -5.50 -12.10 14.72
CA ASN A 174 -5.14 -12.28 16.13
C ASN A 174 -4.44 -11.05 16.74
N GLU A 175 -4.38 -9.95 16.01
CA GLU A 175 -3.75 -8.72 16.48
C GLU A 175 -4.68 -7.92 17.41
N SER A 176 -4.10 -7.23 18.39
CA SER A 176 -4.86 -6.51 19.44
C SER A 176 -5.74 -5.38 18.92
N TYR A 177 -5.40 -4.82 17.76
CA TYR A 177 -6.16 -3.75 17.10
C TYR A 177 -7.36 -4.28 16.28
N VAL A 178 -7.50 -5.59 16.13
CA VAL A 178 -8.57 -6.20 15.32
C VAL A 178 -9.85 -6.27 16.14
N PRO A 179 -11.01 -5.88 15.57
CA PRO A 179 -12.31 -6.00 16.25
C PRO A 179 -12.55 -7.41 16.80
N ALA A 180 -13.12 -7.51 18.00
CA ALA A 180 -13.27 -8.77 18.73
C ALA A 180 -14.07 -9.82 17.93
N GLU A 181 -15.06 -9.39 17.15
CA GLU A 181 -15.87 -10.23 16.29
C GLU A 181 -15.11 -10.82 15.09
N LEU A 182 -13.92 -10.32 14.79
CA LEU A 182 -13.02 -10.85 13.77
C LEU A 182 -11.90 -11.70 14.37
N GLN A 183 -11.68 -11.67 15.68
CA GLN A 183 -10.59 -12.40 16.31
C GLN A 183 -10.70 -13.91 16.10
N GLY A 184 -9.57 -14.56 15.79
CA GLY A 184 -9.51 -15.99 15.51
C GLY A 184 -10.11 -16.42 14.16
N LYS A 185 -10.62 -15.50 13.33
CA LYS A 185 -11.10 -15.85 12.00
C LYS A 185 -9.95 -16.23 11.06
N ILE A 186 -10.20 -17.26 10.27
CA ILE A 186 -9.31 -17.76 9.22
C ILE A 186 -9.65 -17.05 7.91
N GLY A 187 -8.63 -16.77 7.11
CA GLY A 187 -8.80 -16.23 5.76
C GLY A 187 -8.38 -14.77 5.63
N PHE A 188 -8.42 -14.29 4.39
CA PHE A 188 -7.91 -12.97 4.02
C PHE A 188 -8.96 -11.90 4.29
N ILE A 189 -9.06 -11.48 5.55
CA ILE A 189 -9.96 -10.41 5.98
C ILE A 189 -9.19 -9.08 5.96
N PRO A 190 -9.59 -8.10 5.14
CA PRO A 190 -8.86 -6.83 5.01
C PRO A 190 -8.88 -6.04 6.32
N ALA A 191 -10.00 -6.10 7.06
CA ALA A 191 -10.14 -5.46 8.37
C ALA A 191 -9.15 -5.99 9.43
N CYS A 192 -8.46 -7.10 9.18
CA CYS A 192 -7.41 -7.58 10.08
C CYS A 192 -6.00 -7.05 9.74
N ARG A 193 -5.87 -6.31 8.63
CA ARG A 193 -4.60 -5.77 8.15
C ARG A 193 -4.34 -4.38 8.72
N SER A 194 -3.09 -4.12 9.09
CA SER A 194 -2.66 -2.83 9.63
C SER A 194 -2.99 -1.68 8.69
N TRP A 195 -2.72 -1.80 7.38
CA TRP A 195 -3.02 -0.77 6.40
C TRP A 195 -4.51 -0.37 6.36
N TYR A 196 -5.42 -1.34 6.55
CA TYR A 196 -6.85 -1.07 6.56
C TYR A 196 -7.24 -0.29 7.82
N GLN A 197 -6.76 -0.75 8.97
CA GLN A 197 -7.08 -0.15 10.26
C GLN A 197 -6.45 1.24 10.43
N THR A 198 -5.21 1.42 9.98
CA THR A 198 -4.55 2.74 10.00
C THR A 198 -5.32 3.75 9.16
N ALA A 199 -5.71 3.41 7.93
CA ALA A 199 -6.50 4.29 7.08
C ALA A 199 -7.86 4.62 7.72
N LEU A 200 -8.55 3.60 8.26
CA LEU A 200 -9.84 3.77 8.92
C LEU A 200 -9.77 4.68 10.15
N MET A 201 -8.83 4.43 11.07
CA MET A 201 -8.66 5.23 12.28
C MET A 201 -8.25 6.68 11.99
N SER A 202 -7.55 6.91 10.88
CA SER A 202 -7.14 8.25 10.46
C SER A 202 -8.27 9.06 9.80
N ALA A 203 -9.33 8.40 9.34
CA ALA A 203 -10.45 9.05 8.71
C ALA A 203 -11.44 9.57 9.77
N SER A 204 -11.69 10.88 9.79
CA SER A 204 -12.72 11.49 10.65
C SER A 204 -14.12 11.03 10.20
N THR A 205 -14.90 10.45 11.10
CA THR A 205 -16.09 9.65 10.78
C THR A 205 -17.43 10.43 10.73
N VAL A 206 -17.47 11.72 10.40
CA VAL A 206 -18.75 12.46 10.42
C VAL A 206 -18.97 13.32 9.19
N GLY A 207 -19.97 12.93 8.38
CA GLY A 207 -20.60 13.77 7.35
C GLY A 207 -19.90 13.83 5.99
N VAL A 208 -18.89 12.99 5.74
CA VAL A 208 -18.12 13.05 4.50
C VAL A 208 -18.73 12.12 3.45
N VAL A 209 -19.32 12.72 2.42
CA VAL A 209 -19.93 12.03 1.27
C VAL A 209 -18.95 12.08 0.10
N ASP A 210 -18.80 10.94 -0.58
CA ASP A 210 -18.00 10.80 -1.81
C ASP A 210 -16.59 11.38 -1.64
N ALA A 211 -15.90 10.90 -0.60
CA ALA A 211 -14.67 11.51 -0.13
C ALA A 211 -13.61 10.52 0.31
N LEU A 212 -12.39 11.03 0.40
CA LEU A 212 -11.20 10.30 0.82
C LEU A 212 -10.78 10.71 2.22
N GLY A 213 -10.44 9.73 3.04
CA GLY A 213 -9.68 9.95 4.27
C GLY A 213 -8.26 10.42 3.95
N PRO A 214 -7.46 10.83 4.96
CA PRO A 214 -6.05 11.13 4.73
C PRO A 214 -5.31 9.86 4.31
N ALA A 215 -4.40 9.97 3.35
CA ALA A 215 -3.52 8.86 3.00
C ALA A 215 -2.49 8.62 4.11
N GLN A 216 -2.25 7.36 4.45
CA GLN A 216 -1.39 6.93 5.56
C GLN A 216 -0.37 5.91 5.10
N PHE A 217 0.86 6.04 5.59
CA PHE A 217 1.86 4.99 5.46
C PHE A 217 1.82 4.03 6.65
N SER A 218 1.98 2.74 6.37
CA SER A 218 2.26 1.74 7.40
C SER A 218 3.75 1.73 7.75
N ALA A 219 4.06 1.23 8.95
CA ALA A 219 5.43 0.86 9.27
C ALA A 219 5.93 -0.22 8.28
N PRO A 220 7.22 -0.22 7.90
CA PRO A 220 7.77 -1.26 7.03
C PRO A 220 7.59 -2.66 7.62
N PHE A 221 7.30 -3.64 6.78
CA PHE A 221 7.10 -5.05 7.14
C PHE A 221 7.65 -5.99 6.07
N ILE A 222 7.74 -7.28 6.38
CA ILE A 222 8.14 -8.30 5.39
C ILE A 222 6.90 -8.78 4.66
N SER A 223 6.85 -8.60 3.33
CA SER A 223 5.74 -9.04 2.51
C SER A 223 5.58 -10.56 2.62
N ALA A 224 4.36 -10.98 2.94
CA ALA A 224 3.98 -12.39 3.04
C ALA A 224 4.17 -13.15 1.71
N VAL A 225 4.16 -12.43 0.60
CA VAL A 225 4.17 -12.99 -0.75
C VAL A 225 5.58 -12.99 -1.31
N THR A 226 6.27 -11.85 -1.24
CA THR A 226 7.58 -11.68 -1.90
C THR A 226 8.76 -11.85 -0.95
N ASN A 227 8.53 -11.92 0.37
CA ASN A 227 9.56 -11.92 1.42
C ASN A 227 10.50 -10.70 1.38
N ARG A 228 10.09 -9.63 0.71
CA ARG A 228 10.81 -8.35 0.63
C ARG A 228 10.36 -7.40 1.74
N VAL A 229 11.22 -6.45 2.08
CA VAL A 229 10.85 -5.34 2.97
C VAL A 229 9.98 -4.37 2.16
N VAL A 230 8.75 -4.18 2.62
CA VAL A 230 7.75 -3.34 1.95
C VAL A 230 7.13 -2.36 2.94
N THR A 231 6.49 -1.32 2.43
CA THR A 231 5.55 -0.48 3.18
C THR A 231 4.30 -0.29 2.34
N THR A 232 3.20 0.15 2.95
CA THR A 232 1.97 0.43 2.22
C THR A 232 1.54 1.87 2.44
N THR A 233 1.19 2.57 1.37
CA THR A 233 0.32 3.74 1.47
C THR A 233 -1.13 3.26 1.40
N SER A 234 -2.03 3.83 2.19
CA SER A 234 -3.42 3.40 2.33
C SER A 234 -4.36 4.57 2.55
N GLN A 235 -5.57 4.51 1.98
CA GLN A 235 -6.55 5.58 2.08
C GLN A 235 -7.97 5.00 2.12
N ALA A 236 -8.74 5.43 3.12
CA ALA A 236 -10.15 5.08 3.24
C ALA A 236 -10.98 5.91 2.25
N PHE A 237 -12.02 5.30 1.68
CA PHE A 237 -12.95 5.97 0.78
C PHE A 237 -14.40 5.76 1.23
N PHE A 238 -15.16 6.85 1.13
CA PHE A 238 -16.52 6.98 1.64
C PHE A 238 -17.46 7.31 0.49
N THR A 239 -18.67 6.75 0.54
CA THR A 239 -19.79 7.09 -0.33
C THR A 239 -20.92 7.68 0.52
N GLN A 240 -22.06 8.00 -0.08
CA GLN A 240 -23.27 8.41 0.68
C GLN A 240 -23.71 7.38 1.75
N GLU A 241 -23.37 6.11 1.56
CA GLU A 241 -23.67 5.03 2.51
C GLU A 241 -22.67 4.93 3.68
N GLY A 242 -21.64 5.79 3.67
CA GLY A 242 -20.56 5.79 4.65
C GLY A 242 -19.29 5.10 4.11
N LEU A 243 -18.53 4.44 5.00
CA LEU A 243 -17.29 3.76 4.61
C LEU A 243 -17.58 2.63 3.61
N LYS A 244 -16.99 2.73 2.42
CA LYS A 244 -17.07 1.66 1.42
C LYS A 244 -15.84 0.77 1.42
N GLY A 245 -14.67 1.32 1.72
CA GLY A 245 -13.45 0.52 1.83
C GLY A 245 -12.18 1.34 2.00
N VAL A 246 -11.05 0.68 1.76
CA VAL A 246 -9.69 1.23 1.79
C VAL A 246 -8.93 0.70 0.57
N ILE A 247 -8.26 1.58 -0.16
CA ILE A 247 -7.26 1.20 -1.16
C ILE A 247 -5.88 1.29 -0.53
N ALA A 248 -5.02 0.30 -0.78
CA ALA A 248 -3.62 0.35 -0.37
C ALA A 248 -2.69 -0.04 -1.51
N ILE A 249 -1.50 0.55 -1.55
CA ILE A 249 -0.45 0.24 -2.52
C ILE A 249 0.77 -0.21 -1.72
N GLU A 250 1.21 -1.45 -1.96
CA GLU A 250 2.41 -2.06 -1.39
C GLU A 250 3.62 -1.72 -2.25
N MET A 251 4.66 -1.18 -1.62
CA MET A 251 5.83 -0.64 -2.28
C MET A 251 7.08 -1.29 -1.73
N GLU A 252 7.98 -1.68 -2.62
CA GLU A 252 9.27 -2.23 -2.26
C GLU A 252 10.19 -1.14 -1.69
N MET A 253 10.72 -1.38 -0.49
CA MET A 253 11.61 -0.42 0.18
C MET A 253 13.05 -0.47 -0.35
N GLU A 254 13.41 -1.50 -1.14
CA GLU A 254 14.75 -1.65 -1.70
C GLU A 254 15.08 -0.51 -2.67
N GLU A 255 14.11 -0.05 -3.47
CA GLU A 255 14.32 1.09 -4.38
C GLU A 255 14.53 2.40 -3.62
N LEU A 256 13.78 2.61 -2.52
CA LEU A 256 13.99 3.74 -1.62
C LEU A 256 15.40 3.70 -1.00
N ASN A 257 15.84 2.52 -0.54
CA ASN A 257 17.15 2.33 0.05
C ASN A 257 18.29 2.51 -0.97
N SER A 258 18.14 1.97 -2.19
CA SER A 258 19.06 2.16 -3.31
C SER A 258 19.20 3.64 -3.66
N THR A 259 18.09 4.38 -3.70
CA THR A 259 18.13 5.82 -4.01
C THR A 259 18.82 6.59 -2.89
N LEU A 260 18.52 6.30 -1.62
CA LEU A 260 19.17 6.92 -0.47
C LEU A 260 20.69 6.68 -0.42
N THR A 261 21.13 5.49 -0.79
CA THR A 261 22.55 5.10 -0.77
C THR A 261 23.33 5.63 -1.98
N LYS A 262 22.70 5.77 -3.14
CA LYS A 262 23.32 6.28 -4.38
C LYS A 262 23.25 7.80 -4.55
N SER A 263 22.49 8.50 -3.72
CA SER A 263 22.39 9.96 -3.75
C SER A 263 23.73 10.57 -3.32
N PHE A 264 24.55 10.99 -4.28
CA PHE A 264 25.72 11.83 -4.03
C PHE A 264 25.24 13.21 -3.60
N VAL A 265 25.57 13.60 -2.38
CA VAL A 265 25.19 14.93 -1.85
C VAL A 265 26.39 15.88 -1.77
N LEU A 266 27.44 15.62 -2.55
CA LEU A 266 28.51 16.58 -2.79
C LEU A 266 28.85 16.59 -4.29
N PRO A 267 28.90 17.75 -4.95
CA PRO A 267 29.70 17.87 -6.15
C PRO A 267 31.17 17.70 -5.75
N HIS A 268 31.90 16.88 -6.50
CA HIS A 268 33.36 16.82 -6.45
C HIS A 268 33.99 18.18 -6.72
#